data_AF-A0A8E2DZW8-F1
#
_entry.id   AF-A0A8E2DZW8-F1
#
_cell.length_a   1.000
_cell.length_b   1.000
_cell.length_c   1.000
_cell.angle_alpha   90.00
_cell.angle_beta   90.00
_cell.angle_gamma   90.00
#
_symmetry.space_group_name_H-M   'P 1'
#
loop_
_entity.id
_entity.type
_entity.pdbx_description
1 polymer ?
#
loop_
_entity_poly.entity_id
_entity_poly.type
_entity_poly.pdbx_seq_one_letter_code
_entity_poly.pdbx_strand_id
1 'polypeptide(L)' 'MSIQYSSKPTQIIEGHYLDQQRLLHLLKTVYGSSEGQNNFRVELRLNRYKIYPSEHVADVPPLTEDQIQDCCAYGRL' A
#
# COMPACT_ATOMS: atom_id res chain seq x y z
N MET A 1 -33.40 5.12 -8.89
CA MET A 1 -32.63 5.00 -7.64
C MET A 1 -31.16 5.02 -8.00
N SER A 2 -30.38 5.74 -7.21
CA SER A 2 -29.13 6.42 -7.56
C SER A 2 -27.95 5.47 -7.76
N ILE A 3 -27.10 5.77 -8.75
CA ILE A 3 -25.80 5.12 -8.94
C ILE A 3 -24.90 5.53 -7.76
N GLN A 4 -24.66 4.62 -6.82
CA GLN A 4 -23.61 4.80 -5.82
C GLN A 4 -22.25 4.61 -6.50
N TYR A 5 -21.65 5.72 -6.94
CA TYR A 5 -20.20 5.76 -7.09
C TYR A 5 -19.60 5.64 -5.69
N SER A 6 -19.21 4.43 -5.31
CA SER A 6 -18.25 4.26 -4.21
C SER A 6 -16.90 4.75 -4.74
N SER A 7 -16.71 6.07 -4.76
CA SER A 7 -15.41 6.67 -5.00
C SER A 7 -14.56 6.32 -3.78
N LYS A 8 -13.85 5.19 -3.83
CA LYS A 8 -12.79 4.92 -2.86
C LYS A 8 -11.95 6.20 -2.77
N PRO A 9 -11.68 6.72 -1.57
CA PRO A 9 -10.92 7.96 -1.43
C PRO A 9 -9.61 7.79 -2.18
N THR A 10 -9.43 8.60 -3.23
CA THR A 10 -8.22 8.59 -4.02
C THR A 10 -7.11 9.18 -3.16
N GLN A 11 -6.16 8.35 -2.77
CA GLN A 11 -5.08 8.78 -1.91
C GLN A 11 -4.00 9.44 -2.76
N ILE A 12 -3.57 10.63 -2.34
CA ILE A 12 -2.50 11.38 -3.00
C ILE A 12 -1.31 11.46 -2.06
N ILE A 13 -0.15 11.04 -2.54
CA ILE A 13 1.13 11.05 -1.81
C ILE A 13 2.11 11.88 -2.62
N GLU A 14 2.63 12.94 -2.00
CA GLU A 14 3.57 13.87 -2.65
C GLU A 14 3.09 14.39 -4.02
N GLY A 15 1.77 14.56 -4.20
CA GLY A 15 1.19 15.03 -5.46
C GLY A 15 0.91 13.92 -6.49
N HIS A 16 1.22 12.66 -6.18
CA HIS A 16 0.97 11.51 -7.04
C HIS A 16 -0.22 10.70 -6.56
N TYR A 17 -1.04 10.22 -7.50
CA TYR A 17 -2.14 9.33 -7.20
C TYR A 17 -1.62 7.93 -6.88
N LEU A 18 -2.02 7.40 -5.73
CA LEU A 18 -1.68 6.06 -5.34
C LEU A 18 -2.59 5.04 -6.01
N ASP A 19 -2.00 4.08 -6.73
CA ASP A 19 -2.67 2.87 -7.13
C ASP A 19 -2.76 1.90 -5.94
N GLN A 20 -3.92 1.96 -5.27
CA GLN A 20 -4.22 1.11 -4.11
C GLN A 20 -4.17 -0.39 -4.43
N GLN A 21 -4.47 -0.81 -5.67
CA GLN A 21 -4.43 -2.22 -6.04
C GLN A 21 -2.99 -2.71 -6.18
N ARG A 22 -2.12 -1.91 -6.81
CA ARG A 22 -0.68 -2.20 -6.87
C ARG A 22 -0.05 -2.25 -5.49
N LEU A 23 -0.37 -1.29 -4.62
CA LEU A 23 0.15 -1.30 -3.25
C LEU A 23 -0.29 -2.54 -2.49
N LEU A 24 -1.57 -2.90 -2.54
CA LEU A 24 -2.07 -4.11 -1.87
C LEU A 24 -1.45 -5.40 -2.44
N HIS A 25 -1.20 -5.45 -3.75
CA HIS A 25 -0.51 -6.58 -4.38
C HIS A 25 0.93 -6.69 -3.89
N LEU A 26 1.69 -5.59 -3.89
CA LEU A 26 3.05 -5.54 -3.38
C LEU A 26 3.13 -5.98 -1.92
N LEU A 27 2.24 -5.45 -1.07
CA LEU A 27 2.17 -5.82 0.34
C LEU A 27 1.87 -7.31 0.55
N LYS A 28 1.00 -7.91 -0.26
CA LYS A 28 0.73 -9.35 -0.21
C LYS A 28 1.91 -10.18 -0.72
N THR A 29 2.62 -9.72 -1.74
CA THR A 29 3.79 -10.44 -2.26
C THR A 29 4.93 -10.45 -1.24
N VAL A 30 5.14 -9.36 -0.51
CA VAL A 30 6.26 -9.24 0.43
C VAL A 30 5.91 -9.75 1.84
N TYR A 31 4.70 -9.51 2.31
CA TYR A 31 4.29 -9.82 3.69
C TYR A 31 3.11 -10.78 3.79
N GLY A 32 2.55 -11.24 2.67
CA GLY A 32 1.45 -12.19 2.68
C GLY A 32 1.92 -13.59 3.08
N SER A 33 1.09 -14.31 3.81
CA SER A 33 1.26 -15.76 4.01
C SER A 33 0.27 -16.54 3.16
N SER A 34 0.66 -17.77 2.81
CA SER A 34 -0.21 -18.77 2.18
C SER A 34 -1.42 -19.13 3.04
N GLU A 35 -1.39 -18.86 4.35
CA GLU A 35 -2.48 -19.14 5.30
C GLU A 35 -3.48 -17.99 5.47
N GLY A 36 -3.33 -16.89 4.72
CA GLY A 36 -4.28 -15.77 4.76
C GLY A 36 -4.20 -14.90 6.02
N GLN A 37 -3.17 -15.09 6.85
CA GLN A 37 -2.87 -14.16 7.93
C GLN A 37 -2.13 -12.94 7.38
N ASN A 38 -2.67 -11.75 7.64
CA ASN A 38 -2.00 -10.49 7.35
C ASN A 38 -0.86 -10.32 8.36
N ASN A 39 0.38 -10.58 7.92
CA ASN A 39 1.55 -10.48 8.78
C ASN A 39 2.16 -9.08 8.79
N PHE A 40 1.36 -8.05 8.60
CA PHE A 40 1.84 -6.68 8.54
C PHE A 40 0.75 -5.67 8.92
N ARG A 41 1.19 -4.53 9.45
CA ARG A 41 0.37 -3.35 9.71
C ARG A 41 0.88 -2.20 8.85
N VAL A 42 -0.03 -1.45 8.27
CA VAL A 42 0.27 -0.23 7.52
C VAL A 42 -0.25 0.98 8.28
N GLU A 43 0.59 1.98 8.46
CA GLU A 43 0.18 3.30 8.92
C GLU A 43 0.44 4.33 7.83
N LEU A 44 -0.52 5.24 7.67
CA LEU A 44 -0.35 6.45 6.89
C LEU A 44 -0.26 7.64 7.84
N ARG A 45 0.86 8.36 7.83
CA ARG A 45 0.98 9.65 8.53
C ARG A 45 1.71 10.64 7.65
N LEU A 46 1.21 11.88 7.59
CA LEU A 46 1.83 12.98 6.83
C LEU A 46 2.13 12.58 5.38
N ASN A 47 1.18 11.92 4.71
CA ASN A 47 1.34 11.36 3.36
C ASN A 47 2.48 10.34 3.19
N ARG A 48 3.00 9.76 4.27
CA ARG A 48 4.02 8.73 4.22
C ARG A 48 3.52 7.42 4.78
N TYR A 49 3.80 6.34 4.07
CA TYR A 49 3.53 4.99 4.55
C TYR A 49 4.62 4.52 5.49
N LYS A 50 4.20 3.85 6.57
CA LYS A 50 5.06 3.02 7.41
C LYS A 50 4.48 1.63 7.46
N ILE A 51 5.30 0.64 7.18
CA ILE A 51 4.91 -0.76 7.17
C ILE A 51 5.65 -1.44 8.31
N TYR A 52 4.88 -2.09 9.17
CA TYR A 52 5.37 -2.82 10.32
C TYR A 52 5.12 -4.31 10.07
N PRO A 53 6.15 -5.08 9.71
CA PRO A 53 6.03 -6.53 9.63
C PRO A 53 5.73 -7.13 11.01
N SER A 54 4.97 -8.21 11.02
CA SER A 54 4.77 -9.06 12.20
C SER A 54 6.06 -9.83 12.50
N GLU A 55 6.24 -10.27 13.75
CA GLU A 55 7.46 -10.92 14.25
C GLU A 55 7.89 -12.14 13.40
N HIS A 56 6.94 -12.80 12.75
CA HIS A 56 7.18 -13.93 11.84
C HIS A 56 7.86 -13.57 10.51
N VAL A 57 7.98 -12.28 10.18
CA VAL A 57 8.52 -11.77 8.91
C VAL A 57 9.71 -10.83 9.15
N ALA A 58 10.28 -10.85 10.36
CA ALA A 58 11.36 -9.96 10.79
C ALA A 58 12.64 -10.08 9.96
N ASP A 59 12.85 -11.22 9.27
CA ASP A 59 13.99 -11.46 8.38
C ASP A 59 13.80 -10.84 6.98
N VAL A 60 12.59 -10.37 6.63
CA VAL A 60 12.34 -9.72 5.34
C VAL A 60 12.69 -8.23 5.44
N PRO A 61 13.55 -7.71 4.54
CA PRO A 61 13.86 -6.30 4.51
C PRO A 61 12.58 -5.47 4.35
N PRO A 62 12.40 -4.38 5.12
CA PRO A 62 11.25 -3.50 4.96
C PRO A 62 11.24 -2.91 3.54
N LEU A 63 10.05 -2.83 2.94
CA LEU A 63 9.85 -2.12 1.67
C LEU A 63 10.41 -0.70 1.77
N THR A 64 11.21 -0.31 0.78
CA THR A 64 11.77 1.05 0.71
C THR A 64 10.70 2.05 0.28
N GLU A 65 10.95 3.33 0.55
CA GLU A 65 10.06 4.40 0.07
C GLU A 65 9.92 4.37 -1.46
N ASP A 66 11.00 4.10 -2.20
CA ASP A 66 10.96 3.97 -3.67
C ASP A 66 10.01 2.86 -4.15
N GLN A 67 10.01 1.70 -3.50
CA GLN A 67 9.13 0.58 -3.87
C GLN A 67 7.64 0.91 -3.64
N ILE A 68 7.37 1.74 -2.62
CA ILE A 68 6.02 2.24 -2.34
C ILE A 68 5.67 3.37 -3.33
N GLN A 69 6.63 4.25 -3.66
CA GLN A 69 6.50 5.33 -4.65
C GLN A 69 6.19 4.78 -6.04
N ASP A 70 6.71 3.60 -6.40
CA ASP A 70 6.39 2.90 -7.65
C ASP A 70 4.90 2.54 -7.78
N CYS A 71 4.18 2.44 -6.64
CA CYS A 71 2.73 2.28 -6.61
C CYS A 71 1.99 3.61 -6.80
N CYS A 72 2.66 4.74 -6.62
CA CYS A 72 2.13 6.06 -6.94
C CYS A 72 2.35 6.31 -8.44
N ALA A 73 1.44 5.81 -9.27
CA ALA A 73 1.53 6.03 -10.71
C ALA A 73 1.53 7.55 -10.98
N TYR A 74 2.54 8.01 -11.73
CA TYR A 74 2.51 9.30 -12.40
C TYR A 74 1.25 9.35 -13.27
N GLY A 75 0.19 9.95 -12.73
CA GLY A 75 -0.91 10.43 -13.54
C GLY A 75 -0.31 11.44 -14.50
N ARG A 76 -0.03 11.00 -15.72
CA ARG A 76 0.27 11.90 -16.84
C ARG A 76 -0.99 12.76 -16.99
N LEU A 77 -0.89 14.02 -16.58
CA LEU A 77 -1.83 15.07 -16.97
C LEU A 77 -1.90 15.15 -18.50
#